data_AF-A0A7W0AB98-F1
#
_entry.id   AF-A0A7W0AB98-F1
#
_cell.length_a   1.000
_cell.length_b   1.000
_cell.length_c   1.000
_cell.angle_alpha   90.00
_cell.angle_beta   90.00
_cell.angle_gamma   90.00
#
_symmetry.space_group_name_H-M   'P 1'
#
loop_
_entity.id
_entity.type
_entity.pdbx_description
1 polymer ?
#
loop_
_entity_poly.entity_id
_entity_poly.type
_entity_poly.pdbx_seq_one_letter_code
_entity_poly.pdbx_strand_id
1 'polypeptide(L)'
;MGSIIGQFTAGTLARRAEMAHFRRVAVLLLVAMMTTSMIPVVAQNDAAGPFDDLGQLESIETALRRTYSVEDFFALLTATPEEGDGATIAELDGPLLVFMQVLKFDSAGNAASAYQLVKDEGGASIGASIEDAETESSEGEIDDLGDEAFGIDLHSTADGEEGYFRIAFAREDAFIFAVVTAAVTEGGIESSDSLLEFMVNDGEASDDAEEFAVGGGSTGGFWGFFPDDDHDGLNGLIPLGDENLFPVLDDQ
;
A
#
# COMPACT_ATOMS: atom_id res chain seq x y z
N MET A 1 36.52 46.49 7.43
CA MET A 1 36.85 45.05 7.56
C MET A 1 35.73 44.40 8.36
N GLY A 2 34.62 44.09 7.69
CA GLY A 2 33.47 43.39 8.28
C GLY A 2 33.55 41.91 7.88
N SER A 3 33.37 41.04 8.88
CA SER A 3 33.55 39.59 8.81
C SER A 3 32.57 38.91 7.85
N ILE A 4 33.08 38.25 6.80
CA ILE A 4 32.35 37.39 5.85
C ILE A 4 32.60 35.92 6.26
N ILE A 5 32.18 35.54 7.47
CA ILE A 5 32.34 34.15 7.97
C ILE A 5 31.01 33.57 8.49
N GLY A 6 29.92 34.34 8.54
CA GLY A 6 28.65 33.90 9.14
C GLY A 6 27.64 33.20 8.22
N GLN A 7 27.80 33.26 6.89
CA GLN A 7 26.77 32.76 5.95
C GLN A 7 27.01 31.33 5.44
N PHE A 8 28.19 30.75 5.64
CA PHE A 8 28.49 29.40 5.14
C PHE A 8 28.04 28.26 6.07
N THR A 9 27.84 28.53 7.36
CA THR A 9 27.47 27.51 8.37
C THR A 9 25.96 27.32 8.53
N ALA A 10 25.15 28.35 8.27
CA ALA A 10 23.68 28.22 8.36
C ALA A 10 23.12 27.37 7.21
N GLY A 11 23.66 27.51 5.99
CA GLY A 11 23.23 26.72 4.83
C GLY A 11 23.59 25.24 4.92
N THR A 12 24.71 24.88 5.54
CA THR A 12 25.13 23.47 5.70
C THR A 12 24.40 22.75 6.84
N LEU A 13 23.90 23.47 7.85
CA LEU A 13 23.10 22.90 8.93
C LEU A 13 21.63 22.71 8.54
N ALA A 14 21.03 23.68 7.81
CA ALA A 14 19.68 23.53 7.25
C ALA A 14 19.62 22.36 6.25
N ARG A 15 20.63 22.23 5.36
CA ARG A 15 20.72 21.13 4.39
C ARG A 15 20.94 19.75 5.02
N ARG A 16 21.51 19.66 6.22
CA ARG A 16 21.63 18.39 6.96
C ARG A 16 20.31 17.94 7.59
N ALA A 17 19.40 18.87 7.89
CA ALA A 17 18.04 18.54 8.31
C ALA A 17 17.24 17.99 7.11
N GLU A 18 17.32 18.65 5.95
CA GLU A 18 16.67 18.20 4.69
C GLU A 18 17.09 16.80 4.24
N MET A 19 18.38 16.44 4.38
CA MET A 19 18.87 15.08 4.09
C MET A 19 18.37 14.00 5.07
N ALA A 20 17.94 14.38 6.27
CA ALA A 20 17.32 13.46 7.23
C ALA A 20 15.82 13.28 6.96
N HIS A 21 15.15 14.29 6.39
CA HIS A 21 13.71 14.30 6.08
C HIS A 21 13.33 13.23 5.04
N PHE A 22 14.04 13.21 3.92
CA PHE A 22 13.79 12.26 2.82
C PHE A 22 14.03 10.79 3.22
N ARG A 23 15.12 10.51 3.96
CA ARG A 23 15.44 9.15 4.42
C ARG A 23 14.41 8.58 5.38
N ARG A 24 13.58 9.40 6.03
CA ARG A 24 12.66 8.96 7.09
C ARG A 24 11.25 8.70 6.57
N VAL A 25 10.73 9.53 5.67
CA VAL A 25 9.51 9.23 4.90
C VAL A 25 9.73 8.00 4.01
N ALA A 26 10.91 7.90 3.38
CA ALA A 26 11.31 6.71 2.65
C ALA A 26 11.39 5.47 3.56
N VAL A 27 11.77 5.60 4.83
CA VAL A 27 11.79 4.51 5.82
C VAL A 27 10.39 4.16 6.32
N LEU A 28 9.49 5.12 6.52
CA LEU A 28 8.06 4.88 6.82
C LEU A 28 7.39 4.11 5.68
N LEU A 29 7.62 4.52 4.43
CA LEU A 29 7.16 3.80 3.24
C LEU A 29 7.87 2.45 3.07
N LEU A 30 9.19 2.35 3.35
CA LEU A 30 9.92 1.08 3.33
C LEU A 30 9.45 0.11 4.41
N VAL A 31 9.03 0.61 5.58
CA VAL A 31 8.48 -0.21 6.65
C VAL A 31 7.09 -0.69 6.29
N ALA A 32 6.25 0.15 5.66
CA ALA A 32 4.99 -0.27 5.05
C ALA A 32 5.17 -1.27 3.88
N MET A 33 6.29 -1.20 3.13
CA MET A 33 6.67 -2.19 2.11
C MET A 33 7.28 -3.47 2.69
N MET A 34 8.03 -3.37 3.80
CA MET A 34 8.61 -4.53 4.48
C MET A 34 7.55 -5.36 5.20
N THR A 35 6.40 -4.75 5.52
CA THR A 35 5.19 -5.43 5.99
C THR A 35 4.25 -5.82 4.83
N THR A 36 4.69 -5.76 3.57
CA THR A 36 3.95 -6.25 2.40
C THR A 36 4.87 -6.89 1.33
N SER A 37 6.02 -7.43 1.75
CA SER A 37 7.00 -8.21 0.97
C SER A 37 7.53 -7.60 -0.35
N MET A 38 8.65 -6.87 -0.23
CA MET A 38 9.71 -6.90 -1.25
C MET A 38 11.09 -7.09 -0.60
N ILE A 39 11.54 -8.34 -0.45
CA ILE A 39 12.94 -8.72 -0.18
C ILE A 39 13.30 -9.89 -1.10
N PRO A 40 14.49 -9.90 -1.73
CA PRO A 40 14.88 -10.92 -2.71
C PRO A 40 15.00 -12.33 -2.10
N VAL A 41 14.11 -13.25 -2.51
CA VAL A 41 14.24 -14.70 -2.83
C VAL A 41 15.12 -15.61 -1.94
N VAL A 42 15.62 -15.19 -0.78
CA VAL A 42 16.49 -16.05 0.07
C VAL A 42 16.09 -15.95 1.54
N ALA A 43 14.83 -16.27 1.85
CA ALA A 43 14.35 -16.84 3.12
C ALA A 43 12.81 -16.73 3.18
N GLN A 44 12.09 -17.60 2.47
CA GLN A 44 10.65 -17.79 2.70
C GLN A 44 10.45 -18.53 4.02
N ASN A 45 10.20 -17.78 5.10
CA ASN A 45 9.44 -18.29 6.25
C ASN A 45 8.87 -17.21 7.18
N ASP A 46 9.12 -15.92 6.93
CA ASP A 46 8.55 -14.81 7.68
C ASP A 46 8.10 -13.74 6.66
N ALA A 47 6.96 -13.93 6.03
CA ALA A 47 6.36 -12.91 5.17
C ALA A 47 5.58 -11.95 6.06
N ALA A 48 6.21 -10.86 6.50
CA ALA A 48 5.54 -9.77 7.20
C ALA A 48 4.59 -9.07 6.19
N GLY A 49 3.30 -9.38 6.29
CA GLY A 49 2.09 -8.88 5.63
C GLY A 49 1.14 -8.30 6.70
N PRO A 50 0.01 -7.66 6.35
CA PRO A 50 -1.15 -7.70 7.26
C PRO A 50 -1.67 -9.13 7.48
N PHE A 51 -1.17 -10.10 6.72
CA PHE A 51 -1.56 -11.52 6.73
C PHE A 51 -0.31 -12.43 6.74
N ASP A 52 0.40 -12.45 7.87
CA ASP A 52 1.65 -13.23 8.04
C ASP A 52 1.47 -14.75 7.88
N ASP A 53 0.23 -15.23 7.98
CA ASP A 53 -0.09 -16.65 7.80
C ASP A 53 -1.47 -16.83 7.15
N LEU A 54 -1.57 -16.58 5.84
CA LEU A 54 -2.76 -16.92 5.06
C LEU A 54 -3.12 -18.42 5.15
N GLY A 55 -2.17 -19.28 5.52
CA GLY A 55 -2.42 -20.71 5.78
C GLY A 55 -3.28 -20.98 7.02
N GLN A 56 -3.45 -20.00 7.91
CA GLN A 56 -4.40 -20.06 9.04
C GLN A 56 -5.83 -19.72 8.63
N LEU A 57 -6.03 -19.10 7.47
CA LEU A 57 -7.37 -18.82 6.95
C LEU A 57 -7.94 -20.13 6.39
N GLU A 58 -8.77 -20.80 7.21
CA GLU A 58 -9.48 -22.00 6.76
C GLU A 58 -10.23 -21.71 5.46
N SER A 59 -10.12 -22.63 4.50
CA SER A 59 -10.88 -22.59 3.24
C SER A 59 -10.56 -21.44 2.26
N ILE A 60 -9.41 -20.77 2.42
CA ILE A 60 -8.90 -19.90 1.35
C ILE A 60 -8.53 -20.75 0.12
N GLU A 61 -8.99 -20.32 -1.05
CA GLU A 61 -8.70 -20.96 -2.34
C GLU A 61 -7.64 -20.18 -3.13
N THR A 62 -7.69 -18.85 -3.05
CA THR A 62 -6.81 -17.97 -3.82
C THR A 62 -6.60 -16.66 -3.07
N ALA A 63 -5.39 -16.13 -3.11
CA ALA A 63 -5.10 -14.77 -2.67
C ALA A 63 -4.13 -14.11 -3.65
N LEU A 64 -4.53 -12.98 -4.21
CA LEU A 64 -3.75 -12.19 -5.15
C LEU A 64 -3.49 -10.80 -4.59
N ARG A 65 -2.34 -10.22 -4.97
CA ARG A 65 -2.03 -8.81 -4.73
C ARG A 65 -1.49 -8.15 -5.98
N ARG A 66 -1.91 -6.91 -6.20
CA ARG A 66 -1.24 -5.97 -7.10
C ARG A 66 -0.75 -4.76 -6.32
N THR A 67 0.47 -4.34 -6.60
CA THR A 67 1.05 -3.11 -6.07
C THR A 67 1.15 -2.09 -7.20
N TYR A 68 0.70 -0.87 -6.95
CA TYR A 68 0.85 0.28 -7.83
C TYR A 68 1.72 1.35 -7.17
N SER A 69 2.61 1.98 -7.92
CA SER A 69 3.45 3.06 -7.42
C SER A 69 3.64 4.14 -8.46
N VAL A 70 4.15 5.30 -8.04
CA VAL A 70 4.66 6.30 -8.99
C VAL A 70 5.82 5.71 -9.81
N GLU A 71 6.03 6.22 -11.01
CA GLU A 71 7.19 5.86 -11.83
C GLU A 71 8.48 6.13 -11.05
N ASP A 72 9.46 5.23 -11.20
CA ASP A 72 10.74 5.33 -10.53
C ASP A 72 10.64 5.46 -8.99
N PHE A 73 9.62 4.89 -8.35
CA PHE A 73 9.43 4.93 -6.90
C PHE A 73 10.70 4.56 -6.11
N PHE A 74 11.46 3.53 -6.53
CA PHE A 74 12.74 3.22 -5.90
C PHE A 74 13.83 4.28 -6.12
N ALA A 75 13.84 4.94 -7.27
CA ALA A 75 14.69 6.11 -7.46
C ALA A 75 14.21 7.27 -6.57
N LEU A 76 12.90 7.47 -6.42
CA LEU A 76 12.32 8.43 -5.47
C LEU A 76 12.63 8.06 -4.01
N LEU A 77 12.89 6.80 -3.66
CA LEU A 77 13.31 6.39 -2.32
C LEU A 77 14.83 6.51 -2.13
N THR A 78 15.62 6.38 -3.20
CA THR A 78 17.09 6.34 -3.14
C THR A 78 17.77 7.62 -3.63
N ALA A 79 17.01 8.54 -4.24
CA ALA A 79 17.49 9.82 -4.73
C ALA A 79 18.10 10.59 -3.57
N THR A 80 19.42 10.73 -3.58
CA THR A 80 20.06 11.75 -2.75
C THR A 80 19.56 13.10 -3.26
N PRO A 81 19.02 13.99 -2.41
CA PRO A 81 18.67 15.34 -2.85
C PRO A 81 19.96 16.04 -3.27
N GLU A 82 20.30 16.01 -4.56
CA GLU A 82 21.37 16.84 -5.09
C GLU A 82 20.87 18.29 -5.16
N GLU A 83 21.77 19.23 -4.89
CA GLU A 83 21.49 20.66 -4.82
C GLU A 83 20.92 21.20 -6.16
N GLY A 84 19.61 21.12 -6.37
CA GLY A 84 18.93 21.80 -7.48
C GLY A 84 17.49 21.35 -7.68
N ASP A 85 16.56 22.32 -7.64
CA ASP A 85 15.21 22.43 -8.26
C ASP A 85 14.34 21.17 -8.46
N GLY A 86 14.65 20.05 -7.82
CA GLY A 86 13.91 18.80 -7.92
C GLY A 86 12.69 18.84 -7.01
N ALA A 87 11.54 18.48 -7.57
CA ALA A 87 10.28 18.39 -6.87
C ALA A 87 10.47 17.65 -5.53
N THR A 88 10.13 18.31 -4.43
CA THR A 88 10.14 17.66 -3.12
C THR A 88 8.95 16.71 -3.05
N ILE A 89 9.04 15.60 -2.30
CA ILE A 89 7.92 14.65 -2.13
C ILE A 89 6.63 15.38 -1.69
N ALA A 90 6.76 16.48 -0.95
CA ALA A 90 5.66 17.35 -0.54
C ALA A 90 4.91 18.07 -1.69
N GLU A 91 5.43 18.02 -2.92
CA GLU A 91 4.77 18.53 -4.13
C GLU A 91 4.00 17.44 -4.89
N LEU A 92 4.09 16.17 -4.45
CA LEU A 92 3.30 15.09 -5.00
C LEU A 92 1.88 15.16 -4.43
N ASP A 93 0.92 15.43 -5.31
CA ASP A 93 -0.50 15.42 -5.00
C ASP A 93 -1.08 14.05 -5.38
N GLY A 94 -1.71 13.36 -4.43
CA GLY A 94 -2.30 12.04 -4.62
C GLY A 94 -1.56 10.88 -3.94
N PRO A 95 -1.99 9.63 -4.22
CA PRO A 95 -1.37 8.44 -3.65
C PRO A 95 0.04 8.25 -4.21
N LEU A 96 0.94 7.73 -3.38
CA LEU A 96 2.31 7.34 -3.78
C LEU A 96 2.43 5.84 -4.04
N LEU A 97 1.63 5.07 -3.31
CA LEU A 97 1.67 3.62 -3.28
C LEU A 97 0.25 3.12 -2.96
N VAL A 98 -0.21 2.16 -3.75
CA VAL A 98 -1.49 1.47 -3.51
C VAL A 98 -1.24 -0.03 -3.57
N PHE A 99 -1.68 -0.75 -2.54
CA PHE A 99 -1.77 -2.20 -2.53
C PHE A 99 -3.23 -2.60 -2.66
N MET A 100 -3.52 -3.47 -3.60
CA MET A 100 -4.85 -4.07 -3.75
C MET A 100 -4.73 -5.56 -3.55
N GLN A 101 -5.67 -6.15 -2.81
CA GLN A 101 -5.69 -7.59 -2.56
C GLN A 101 -7.08 -8.16 -2.76
N VAL A 102 -7.12 -9.38 -3.29
CA VAL A 102 -8.33 -10.18 -3.46
C VAL A 102 -8.08 -11.53 -2.81
N LEU A 103 -8.91 -11.90 -1.85
CA LEU A 103 -8.92 -13.20 -1.21
C LEU A 103 -10.23 -13.91 -1.58
N LYS A 104 -10.13 -15.11 -2.15
CA LYS A 104 -11.25 -15.97 -2.47
C LYS A 104 -11.31 -17.16 -1.51
N PHE A 105 -12.50 -17.41 -0.99
CA PHE A 105 -12.82 -18.54 -0.14
C PHE A 105 -13.73 -19.53 -0.88
N ASP A 106 -13.82 -20.75 -0.36
CA ASP A 106 -14.73 -21.78 -0.90
C ASP A 106 -16.23 -21.43 -0.75
N SER A 107 -16.56 -20.47 0.12
CA SER A 107 -17.92 -20.10 0.47
C SER A 107 -18.01 -18.74 1.17
N ALA A 108 -19.18 -18.10 1.04
CA ALA A 108 -19.47 -16.83 1.71
C ALA A 108 -19.42 -16.92 3.24
N GLY A 109 -19.77 -18.08 3.82
CA GLY A 109 -19.68 -18.28 5.27
C GLY A 109 -18.25 -18.28 5.80
N ASN A 110 -17.31 -18.83 5.01
CA ASN A 110 -15.90 -18.83 5.37
C ASN A 110 -15.25 -17.46 5.15
N ALA A 111 -15.61 -16.76 4.07
CA ALA A 111 -15.22 -15.36 3.87
C ALA A 111 -15.72 -14.46 5.02
N ALA A 112 -16.98 -14.60 5.46
CA ALA A 112 -17.52 -13.84 6.59
C ALA A 112 -16.78 -14.11 7.91
N SER A 113 -16.37 -15.37 8.14
CA SER A 113 -15.60 -15.73 9.33
C SER A 113 -14.18 -15.14 9.30
N ALA A 114 -13.54 -15.17 8.12
CA ALA A 114 -12.21 -14.60 7.92
C ALA A 114 -12.20 -13.07 7.94
N TYR A 115 -13.27 -12.41 7.49
CA TYR A 115 -13.35 -10.94 7.42
C TYR A 115 -13.14 -10.26 8.77
N GLN A 116 -13.68 -10.82 9.86
CA GLN A 116 -13.47 -10.27 11.19
C GLN A 116 -12.00 -10.39 11.64
N LEU A 117 -11.34 -11.50 11.32
CA LEU A 117 -9.92 -11.68 11.61
C LEU A 117 -9.07 -10.70 10.79
N VAL A 118 -9.37 -10.57 9.50
CA VAL A 118 -8.70 -9.63 8.58
C VAL A 118 -8.82 -8.19 9.08
N LYS A 119 -10.02 -7.79 9.52
CA LYS A 119 -10.28 -6.46 10.07
C LYS A 119 -9.47 -6.20 11.35
N ASP A 120 -9.47 -7.14 12.29
CA ASP A 120 -8.80 -6.99 13.59
C ASP A 120 -7.27 -6.98 13.44
N GLU A 121 -6.71 -7.82 12.57
CA GLU A 121 -5.26 -7.95 12.37
C GLU A 121 -4.68 -6.87 11.44
N GLY A 122 -5.41 -6.50 10.38
CA GLY A 122 -4.94 -5.56 9.36
C GLY A 122 -4.65 -4.17 9.92
N GLY A 123 -5.51 -3.65 10.80
CA GLY A 123 -5.28 -2.37 11.48
C GLY A 123 -4.14 -2.42 12.49
N ALA A 124 -4.01 -3.53 13.21
CA ALA A 124 -2.98 -3.70 14.24
C ALA A 124 -1.57 -3.82 13.66
N SER A 125 -1.40 -4.52 12.52
CA SER A 125 -0.10 -4.75 11.87
C SER A 125 0.55 -3.44 11.39
N ILE A 126 -0.23 -2.55 10.76
CA ILE A 126 0.30 -1.28 10.26
C ILE A 126 0.61 -0.33 11.41
N GLY A 127 -0.26 -0.22 12.42
CA GLY A 127 0.00 0.60 13.60
C GLY A 127 1.23 0.17 14.41
N ALA A 128 1.49 -1.14 14.51
CA ALA A 128 2.66 -1.67 15.22
C ALA A 128 3.99 -1.42 14.49
N SER A 129 3.93 -1.24 13.17
CA SER A 129 5.13 -1.10 12.34
C SER A 129 5.70 0.33 12.37
N ILE A 130 4.94 1.30 12.86
CA ILE A 130 5.37 2.69 12.96
C ILE A 130 5.91 2.98 14.38
N GLU A 131 6.96 2.28 14.79
CA GLU A 131 7.47 2.28 16.18
C GLU A 131 7.99 3.66 16.68
N ASP A 132 8.27 4.60 15.79
CA ASP A 132 8.91 5.89 16.10
C ASP A 132 8.05 7.14 15.74
N ALA A 133 6.78 6.99 15.36
CA ALA A 133 5.91 8.13 15.02
C ALA A 133 4.69 8.24 15.94
N GLU A 134 4.23 9.47 16.16
CA GLU A 134 2.92 9.71 16.75
C GLU A 134 1.86 9.33 15.72
N THR A 135 1.05 8.32 16.02
CA THR A 135 0.03 7.81 15.09
C THR A 135 -1.35 8.04 15.67
N GLU A 136 -2.20 8.73 14.92
CA GLU A 136 -3.62 8.87 15.16
C GLU A 136 -4.37 7.94 14.21
N SER A 137 -5.35 7.20 14.72
CA SER A 137 -6.21 6.33 13.91
C SER A 137 -7.67 6.71 14.05
N SER A 138 -8.40 6.62 12.93
CA SER A 138 -9.86 6.67 12.91
C SER A 138 -10.42 5.54 12.08
N GLU A 139 -11.56 5.04 12.52
CA GLU A 139 -12.23 3.87 11.95
C GLU A 139 -13.66 4.26 11.53
N GLY A 140 -14.14 3.71 10.42
CA GLY A 140 -15.48 3.99 9.91
C GLY A 140 -16.01 2.90 9.00
N GLU A 141 -17.33 2.70 8.99
CA GLU A 141 -18.00 1.88 7.98
C GLU A 141 -17.96 2.60 6.62
N ILE A 142 -17.83 1.83 5.54
CA ILE A 142 -17.96 2.34 4.17
C ILE A 142 -19.37 1.97 3.72
N ASP A 143 -20.21 2.99 3.54
CA ASP A 143 -21.62 2.80 3.21
C ASP A 143 -21.80 2.22 1.80
N ASP A 144 -22.88 1.46 1.62
CA ASP A 144 -23.37 0.97 0.32
C ASP A 144 -22.36 0.12 -0.49
N LEU A 145 -21.40 -0.55 0.17
CA LEU A 145 -20.38 -1.37 -0.48
C LEU A 145 -20.32 -2.80 0.06
N GLY A 146 -20.57 -3.76 -0.83
CA GLY A 146 -20.60 -5.19 -0.52
C GLY A 146 -21.62 -5.58 0.57
N ASP A 147 -21.44 -6.77 1.13
CA ASP A 147 -22.18 -7.20 2.32
C ASP A 147 -21.71 -6.45 3.58
N GLU A 148 -20.40 -6.21 3.68
CA GLU A 148 -19.73 -5.51 4.78
C GLU A 148 -18.51 -4.75 4.25
N ALA A 149 -18.35 -3.49 4.62
CA ALA A 149 -17.15 -2.71 4.28
C ALA A 149 -16.74 -1.76 5.40
N PHE A 150 -15.44 -1.51 5.51
CA PHE A 150 -14.84 -0.79 6.63
C PHE A 150 -13.51 -0.14 6.23
N GLY A 151 -13.26 1.06 6.75
CA GLY A 151 -12.05 1.84 6.52
C GLY A 151 -11.33 2.18 7.83
N ILE A 152 -10.00 2.19 7.77
CA ILE A 152 -9.11 2.68 8.81
C ILE A 152 -8.24 3.77 8.18
N ASP A 153 -8.33 4.99 8.70
CA ASP A 153 -7.39 6.06 8.38
C ASP A 153 -6.32 6.11 9.46
N LEU A 154 -5.07 6.21 9.04
CA LEU A 154 -3.92 6.39 9.89
C LEU A 154 -3.22 7.68 9.48
N HIS A 155 -3.11 8.59 10.42
CA HIS A 155 -2.28 9.77 10.29
C HIS A 155 -1.06 9.59 11.18
N SER A 156 0.12 9.64 10.57
CA SER A 156 1.39 9.50 11.26
C SER A 156 2.15 10.81 11.19
N THR A 157 2.60 11.31 12.34
CA THR A 157 3.50 12.46 12.43
C THR A 157 4.83 12.03 13.01
N ALA A 158 5.90 12.26 12.27
CA ALA A 158 7.28 12.00 12.71
C ALA A 158 8.15 13.22 12.43
N ASP A 159 8.73 13.81 13.49
CA ASP A 159 9.62 14.98 13.39
C ASP A 159 9.02 16.20 12.65
N GLY A 160 7.69 16.35 12.65
CA GLY A 160 6.97 17.42 11.96
C GLY A 160 6.61 17.12 10.50
N GLU A 161 6.86 15.89 10.03
CA GLU A 161 6.42 15.37 8.74
C GLU A 161 5.13 14.57 8.92
N GLU A 162 4.25 14.64 7.93
CA GLU A 162 2.95 13.96 7.91
C GLU A 162 2.97 12.80 6.91
N GLY A 163 2.36 11.67 7.29
CA GLY A 163 2.09 10.53 6.43
C GLY A 163 0.66 10.07 6.63
N TYR A 164 -0.03 9.78 5.54
CA TYR A 164 -1.42 9.40 5.54
C TYR A 164 -1.57 8.02 4.93
N PHE A 165 -2.31 7.15 5.61
CA PHE A 165 -2.65 5.83 5.11
C PHE A 165 -4.15 5.61 5.24
N ARG A 166 -4.72 4.93 4.25
CA ARG A 166 -6.07 4.39 4.35
C ARG A 166 -6.05 2.92 4.02
N ILE A 167 -6.68 2.13 4.88
CA ILE A 167 -6.88 0.70 4.71
C ILE A 167 -8.39 0.50 4.59
N ALA A 168 -8.85 0.15 3.40
CA ALA A 168 -10.26 -0.09 3.12
C ALA A 168 -10.46 -1.59 2.84
N PHE A 169 -11.43 -2.20 3.51
CA PHE A 169 -11.82 -3.60 3.34
C PHE A 169 -13.27 -3.69 2.90
N ALA A 170 -13.57 -4.67 2.05
CA ALA A 170 -14.94 -5.07 1.76
C ALA A 170 -15.03 -6.60 1.67
N ARG A 171 -16.20 -7.13 2.01
CA ARG A 171 -16.57 -8.51 1.77
C ARG A 171 -17.80 -8.53 0.86
N GLU A 172 -17.74 -9.35 -0.18
CA GLU A 172 -18.87 -9.66 -1.04
C GLU A 172 -18.87 -11.15 -1.35
N ASP A 173 -19.99 -11.83 -1.08
CA ASP A 173 -20.10 -13.28 -1.23
C ASP A 173 -18.90 -14.02 -0.59
N ALA A 174 -18.15 -14.78 -1.39
CA ALA A 174 -17.00 -15.59 -1.00
C ALA A 174 -15.66 -14.86 -1.14
N PHE A 175 -15.68 -13.53 -1.32
CA PHE A 175 -14.49 -12.72 -1.52
C PHE A 175 -14.29 -11.71 -0.40
N ILE A 176 -13.02 -11.43 -0.10
CA ILE A 176 -12.59 -10.27 0.68
C ILE A 176 -11.65 -9.46 -0.21
N PHE A 177 -11.91 -8.16 -0.25
CA PHE A 177 -11.13 -7.16 -0.98
C PHE A 177 -10.46 -6.22 0.01
N ALA A 178 -9.23 -5.82 -0.26
CA ALA A 178 -8.52 -4.83 0.53
C ALA A 178 -7.78 -3.84 -0.36
N VAL A 179 -7.86 -2.57 -0.04
CA VAL A 179 -7.08 -1.49 -0.64
C VAL A 179 -6.31 -0.77 0.46
N VAL A 180 -4.99 -0.69 0.33
CA VAL A 180 -4.12 0.07 1.21
C VAL A 180 -3.48 1.18 0.39
N THR A 181 -3.76 2.43 0.74
CA THR A 181 -3.19 3.60 0.08
C THR A 181 -2.26 4.32 1.04
N ALA A 182 -1.11 4.76 0.53
CA ALA A 182 -0.17 5.61 1.26
C ALA A 182 0.06 6.92 0.50
N ALA A 183 0.03 8.03 1.22
CA ALA A 183 0.24 9.38 0.69
C ALA A 183 0.94 10.29 1.71
N VAL A 184 1.35 11.47 1.24
CA VAL A 184 1.93 12.55 2.07
C VAL A 184 0.95 13.70 2.32
N THR A 185 -0.28 13.58 1.81
CA THR A 185 -1.38 14.50 2.07
C THR A 185 -2.65 13.72 2.38
N GLU A 186 -3.54 14.30 3.19
CA GLU A 186 -4.85 13.70 3.51
C GLU A 186 -5.68 13.44 2.25
N GLY A 187 -5.67 14.39 1.30
CA GLY A 187 -6.37 14.21 0.01
C GLY A 187 -5.83 13.03 -0.81
N GLY A 188 -4.57 12.63 -0.61
CA GLY A 188 -3.94 11.55 -1.37
C GLY A 188 -4.45 10.15 -1.03
N ILE A 189 -5.19 9.97 0.07
CA ILE A 189 -5.81 8.69 0.44
C ILE A 189 -7.30 8.59 0.07
N GLU A 190 -7.91 9.66 -0.45
CA GLU A 190 -9.34 9.72 -0.80
C GLU A 190 -9.74 8.72 -1.90
N SER A 191 -8.81 8.29 -2.75
CA SER A 191 -9.10 7.36 -3.84
C SER A 191 -9.32 5.91 -3.39
N SER A 192 -8.96 5.56 -2.15
CA SER A 192 -9.00 4.16 -1.66
C SER A 192 -10.40 3.55 -1.75
N ASP A 193 -11.44 4.32 -1.42
CA ASP A 193 -12.81 3.83 -1.43
C ASP A 193 -13.32 3.60 -2.85
N SER A 194 -12.99 4.49 -3.79
CA SER A 194 -13.33 4.31 -5.20
C SER A 194 -12.62 3.11 -5.82
N LEU A 195 -11.37 2.85 -5.42
CA LEU A 195 -10.63 1.68 -5.86
C LEU A 195 -11.24 0.39 -5.28
N LEU A 196 -11.64 0.41 -4.02
CA LEU A 196 -12.33 -0.72 -3.39
C LEU A 196 -13.72 -0.95 -4.04
N GLU A 197 -14.45 0.13 -4.33
CA GLU A 197 -15.72 0.09 -5.04
C GLU A 197 -15.58 -0.57 -6.40
N PHE A 198 -14.56 -0.21 -7.18
CA PHE A 198 -14.25 -0.87 -8.44
C PHE A 198 -14.04 -2.37 -8.23
N MET A 199 -13.17 -2.78 -7.28
CA MET A 199 -12.86 -4.19 -7.05
C MET A 199 -14.10 -5.01 -6.68
N VAL A 200 -15.05 -4.43 -5.96
CA VAL A 200 -16.26 -5.12 -5.50
C VAL A 200 -17.36 -5.14 -6.57
N ASN A 201 -17.58 -4.03 -7.27
CA ASN A 201 -18.76 -3.85 -8.13
C ASN A 201 -18.49 -4.06 -9.62
N ASP A 202 -17.30 -3.68 -10.08
CA ASP A 202 -16.93 -3.67 -11.51
C ASP A 202 -15.89 -4.74 -11.84
N GLY A 203 -15.05 -5.11 -10.88
CA GLY A 203 -14.06 -6.17 -11.00
C GLY A 203 -14.70 -7.54 -11.10
N GLU A 204 -14.23 -8.36 -12.04
CA GLU A 204 -14.70 -9.74 -12.19
C GLU A 204 -13.58 -10.68 -12.62
N ALA A 205 -13.73 -11.97 -12.29
CA ALA A 205 -12.81 -12.98 -12.79
C ALA A 205 -13.03 -13.16 -14.30
N SER A 206 -11.96 -13.00 -15.10
CA SER A 206 -12.01 -13.22 -16.54
C SER A 206 -11.97 -14.72 -16.86
N ASP A 207 -12.70 -15.12 -17.91
CA ASP A 207 -12.63 -16.46 -18.51
C ASP A 207 -11.32 -16.69 -19.30
N ASP A 208 -10.54 -15.64 -19.54
CA ASP A 208 -9.25 -15.73 -20.23
C ASP A 208 -8.20 -16.39 -19.34
N ALA A 209 -7.23 -17.05 -19.98
CA ALA A 209 -6.12 -17.65 -19.28
C ALA A 209 -5.28 -16.59 -18.55
N GLU A 210 -4.85 -16.91 -17.34
CA GLU A 210 -3.99 -16.02 -16.56
C GLU A 210 -2.63 -15.83 -17.25
N GLU A 211 -2.27 -14.58 -17.50
CA GLU A 211 -0.96 -14.16 -18.00
C GLU A 211 -0.27 -13.35 -16.91
N PHE A 212 0.74 -13.94 -16.27
CA PHE A 212 1.48 -13.28 -15.20
C PHE A 212 2.54 -12.32 -15.75
N ALA A 213 2.55 -11.10 -15.22
CA ALA A 213 3.50 -10.06 -15.55
C ALA A 213 4.32 -9.65 -14.31
N VAL A 214 5.62 -9.94 -14.33
CA VAL A 214 6.53 -9.69 -13.20
C VAL A 214 6.57 -8.20 -12.80
N GLY A 215 6.38 -7.29 -13.77
CA GLY A 215 6.33 -5.84 -13.51
C GLY A 215 4.94 -5.34 -13.08
N GLY A 216 4.02 -6.23 -12.75
CA GLY A 216 2.60 -5.91 -12.59
C GLY A 216 1.85 -5.90 -13.92
N GLY A 217 0.53 -5.77 -13.85
CA GLY A 217 -0.35 -5.73 -15.04
C GLY A 217 -0.67 -7.12 -15.61
N SER A 218 -0.61 -8.17 -14.79
CA SER A 218 -1.13 -9.50 -15.12
C SER A 218 -2.60 -9.42 -15.52
N THR A 219 -3.02 -10.31 -16.41
CA THR A 219 -4.38 -10.32 -16.97
C THR A 219 -5.00 -11.71 -16.91
N GLY A 220 -6.32 -11.81 -17.10
CA GLY A 220 -7.04 -13.09 -17.07
C GLY A 220 -7.32 -13.58 -15.66
N GLY A 221 -8.22 -14.56 -15.52
CA GLY A 221 -8.60 -15.12 -14.22
C GLY A 221 -8.95 -14.05 -13.18
N PHE A 222 -8.45 -14.22 -11.95
CA PHE A 222 -8.72 -13.29 -10.85
C PHE A 222 -8.03 -11.92 -10.99
N TRP A 223 -7.17 -11.72 -11.99
CA TRP A 223 -6.55 -10.41 -12.22
C TRP A 223 -7.54 -9.37 -12.75
N GLY A 224 -8.71 -9.79 -13.25
CA GLY A 224 -9.78 -8.87 -13.68
C GLY A 224 -10.48 -8.12 -12.54
N PHE A 225 -10.16 -8.43 -11.27
CA PHE A 225 -10.58 -7.64 -10.11
C PHE A 225 -9.74 -6.38 -9.90
N PHE A 226 -8.58 -6.25 -10.56
CA PHE A 226 -7.72 -5.07 -10.42
C PHE A 226 -8.02 -4.07 -11.55
N PRO A 227 -8.05 -2.76 -11.26
CA PRO A 227 -8.30 -1.76 -12.28
C PRO A 227 -7.17 -1.70 -13.31
N ASP A 228 -7.50 -1.25 -14.51
CA ASP A 228 -6.51 -0.89 -15.52
C ASP A 228 -5.74 0.38 -15.10
N ASP A 229 -4.54 0.56 -15.65
CA ASP A 229 -3.60 1.64 -15.31
C ASP A 229 -4.17 3.05 -15.54
N ASP A 230 -5.24 3.19 -16.33
CA ASP A 230 -5.92 4.45 -16.62
C ASP A 230 -7.11 4.76 -15.70
N HIS A 231 -7.36 3.92 -14.68
CA HIS A 231 -8.42 4.16 -13.71
C HIS A 231 -8.16 5.45 -12.91
N ASP A 232 -9.17 6.32 -12.83
CA ASP A 232 -9.05 7.66 -12.22
C ASP A 232 -8.52 7.61 -10.77
N GLY A 233 -8.94 6.59 -10.00
CA GLY A 233 -8.50 6.39 -8.61
C GLY A 233 -7.00 6.09 -8.45
N LEU A 234 -6.31 5.64 -9.50
CA LEU A 234 -4.87 5.41 -9.48
C LEU A 234 -4.07 6.72 -9.64
N ASN A 235 -4.67 7.81 -10.11
CA ASN A 235 -4.00 9.11 -10.26
C ASN A 235 -2.61 9.03 -10.97
N GLY A 236 -2.51 8.19 -12.00
CA GLY A 236 -1.27 7.99 -12.76
C GLY A 236 -0.23 7.07 -12.11
N LEU A 237 -0.57 6.37 -11.04
CA LEU A 237 0.22 5.24 -10.56
C LEU A 237 0.25 4.12 -11.62
N ILE A 238 1.38 3.43 -11.70
CA ILE A 238 1.59 2.28 -12.59
C ILE A 238 1.76 1.00 -11.77
N PRO A 239 1.41 -0.17 -12.31
CA PRO A 239 1.73 -1.44 -11.67
C PRO A 239 3.23 -1.55 -11.42
N LEU A 240 3.58 -1.96 -10.21
CA LEU A 240 4.94 -2.24 -9.77
C LEU A 240 5.21 -3.74 -9.71
N GLY A 241 4.19 -4.52 -9.35
CA GLY A 241 4.32 -5.96 -9.19
C GLY A 241 3.00 -6.65 -8.85
N ASP A 242 2.92 -7.90 -9.28
CA ASP A 242 1.81 -8.82 -9.02
C ASP A 242 2.31 -10.02 -8.24
N GLU A 243 1.52 -10.50 -7.28
CA GLU A 243 1.90 -11.59 -6.39
C GLU A 243 0.74 -12.56 -6.18
N ASN A 244 1.07 -13.85 -6.32
CA ASN A 244 0.21 -14.95 -5.86
C ASN A 244 0.55 -15.22 -4.39
N LEU A 245 -0.29 -14.73 -3.48
CA LEU A 245 -0.12 -14.93 -2.04
C LEU A 245 -0.59 -16.32 -1.61
N PHE A 246 -1.61 -16.88 -2.30
CA PHE A 246 -2.09 -18.23 -2.06
C PHE A 246 -2.72 -18.86 -3.33
N PRO A 247 -2.51 -20.16 -3.60
CA PRO A 247 -1.50 -21.01 -2.96
C PRO A 247 -0.10 -20.48 -3.27
N VAL A 248 0.83 -20.62 -2.32
CA VAL A 248 2.24 -20.32 -2.59
C VAL A 248 2.71 -21.31 -3.66
N LEU A 249 2.95 -20.80 -4.87
CA LEU A 249 3.46 -21.63 -5.96
C LEU A 249 4.93 -21.91 -5.67
N ASP A 250 5.29 -23.19 -5.53
CA ASP A 250 6.69 -23.60 -5.49
C ASP A 250 7.37 -23.14 -6.81
N ASP A 251 8.38 -22.28 -6.69
CA ASP A 251 9.27 -21.71 -7.73
C ASP A 251 8.99 -22.16 -9.19
N GLN A 252 8.44 -21.25 -10.00
CA GLN A 252 8.54 -21.28 -11.47
C GLN A 252 9.50 -20.20 -11.96
#